data_AF-A0AAU8N4E4-F1
#
_entry.id   AF-A0AAU8N4E4-F1
#
_cell.length_a   1.000
_cell.length_b   1.000
_cell.length_c   1.000
_cell.angle_alpha   90.00
_cell.angle_beta   90.00
_cell.angle_gamma   90.00
#
_symmetry.space_group_name_H-M   'P 1'
#
loop_
_entity.id
_entity.type
_entity.pdbx_description
1 polymer ?
#
loop_
_entity_poly.entity_id
_entity_poly.type
_entity_poly.pdbx_seq_one_letter_code
_entity_poly.pdbx_strand_id
1 'polypeptide(L)'
;MLCSELDWMREPVFDEPEGPERPAPHSCYVELGLYPRDPEFIPQWMADGAAQWDKRQAALARRRERDRARRAAKKAEQAAKAAQEAGDATTGQAPSA
;
A
#
# COMPACT_ATOMS: atom_id res chain seq x y z
N MET A 1 -4.81 -17.86 -15.91
CA MET A 1 -4.21 -19.18 -15.58
C MET A 1 -5.23 -19.87 -14.70
N LEU A 2 -5.81 -20.99 -15.14
CA LEU A 2 -6.69 -21.78 -14.28
C LEU A 2 -5.81 -22.46 -13.22
N CYS A 3 -6.09 -22.22 -11.95
CA CYS A 3 -5.51 -22.98 -10.86
C CYS A 3 -5.94 -24.44 -11.05
N SER A 4 -4.96 -25.34 -11.13
CA SER A 4 -5.20 -26.77 -11.25
C SER A 4 -6.05 -27.23 -10.06
N GLU A 5 -6.98 -28.16 -10.26
CA GLU A 5 -7.70 -28.89 -9.21
C GLU A 5 -6.75 -29.77 -8.34
N LEU A 6 -5.50 -29.39 -8.16
CA LEU A 6 -4.53 -29.98 -7.25
C LEU A 6 -3.99 -28.95 -6.25
N ASP A 7 -4.15 -27.65 -6.52
CA ASP A 7 -3.67 -26.58 -5.64
C ASP A 7 -4.46 -26.48 -4.32
N TRP A 8 -5.72 -26.93 -4.32
CA TRP A 8 -6.55 -26.96 -3.11
C TRP A 8 -6.06 -27.98 -2.07
N MET A 9 -5.27 -28.97 -2.48
CA MET A 9 -4.68 -29.99 -1.59
C MET A 9 -3.17 -29.84 -1.37
N ARG A 10 -2.53 -28.84 -1.99
CA ARG A 10 -1.08 -28.64 -1.85
C ARG A 10 -0.77 -28.22 -0.41
N GLU A 11 0.15 -28.91 0.26
CA GLU A 11 0.59 -28.46 1.59
C GLU A 11 1.18 -27.04 1.48
N PRO A 12 0.87 -26.14 2.44
CA PRO A 12 1.45 -24.81 2.46
C PRO A 12 2.98 -24.91 2.50
N VAL A 13 3.65 -24.43 1.45
CA VAL A 13 5.11 -24.46 1.37
C VAL A 13 5.65 -23.15 1.90
N PHE A 14 6.35 -23.21 3.03
CA PHE A 14 7.09 -22.08 3.57
C PHE A 14 8.57 -22.44 3.53
N ASP A 15 9.37 -21.62 2.85
CA ASP A 15 10.80 -21.89 2.58
C ASP A 15 11.72 -21.79 3.82
N GLU A 16 11.19 -21.87 5.04
CA GLU A 16 12.00 -21.84 6.27
C GLU A 16 12.04 -23.22 6.94
N PRO A 17 13.15 -23.96 6.81
CA PRO A 17 13.32 -25.27 7.47
C PRO A 17 13.47 -25.16 9.00
N GLU A 18 13.66 -23.94 9.54
CA GLU A 18 13.93 -23.66 10.97
C GLU A 18 13.37 -22.29 11.42
N GLY A 19 12.36 -21.78 10.70
CA GLY A 19 11.67 -20.52 11.01
C GLY A 19 10.68 -20.65 12.18
N PRO A 20 10.15 -19.52 12.70
CA PRO A 20 9.21 -19.53 13.83
C PRO A 20 8.10 -20.55 13.60
N GLU A 21 7.57 -21.17 14.67
CA GLU A 21 6.46 -22.15 14.62
C GLU A 21 5.27 -21.73 13.72
N ARG A 22 5.16 -20.43 13.39
CA ARG A 22 4.22 -19.89 12.42
C ARG A 22 4.90 -19.01 11.36
N PRO A 23 4.53 -19.16 10.07
CA PRO A 23 4.95 -18.29 8.98
C PRO A 23 4.59 -16.82 9.22
N ALA A 24 5.37 -15.91 8.63
CA ALA A 24 5.09 -14.48 8.70
C ALA A 24 3.73 -14.13 8.05
N PRO A 25 3.01 -13.11 8.56
CA PRO A 25 1.73 -12.64 7.99
C PRO A 25 1.77 -12.33 6.48
N HIS A 26 2.91 -11.84 5.99
CA HIS A 26 3.15 -11.60 4.57
C HIS A 26 3.09 -12.89 3.75
N SER A 27 3.77 -13.94 4.23
CA SER A 27 3.83 -15.24 3.55
C SER A 27 2.44 -15.89 3.47
N CYS A 28 1.64 -15.78 4.53
CA CYS A 28 0.25 -16.23 4.52
C CYS A 28 -0.60 -15.49 3.48
N TYR A 29 -0.43 -14.16 3.37
CA TYR A 29 -1.15 -13.36 2.37
C TYR A 29 -0.75 -13.72 0.93
N VAL A 30 0.55 -13.90 0.68
CA VAL A 30 1.06 -14.27 -0.65
C VAL A 30 0.59 -15.67 -1.04
N GLU A 31 0.66 -16.63 -0.12
CA GLU A 31 0.20 -18.00 -0.37
C GLU A 31 -1.29 -18.04 -0.73
N LEU A 32 -2.16 -17.35 0.01
CA LEU A 32 -3.59 -17.28 -0.31
C LEU A 32 -3.90 -16.47 -1.58
N GLY A 33 -3.04 -15.53 -1.96
CA GLY A 33 -3.18 -14.76 -3.19
C GLY A 33 -2.79 -15.54 -4.45
N LEU A 34 -1.79 -16.42 -4.34
CA LEU A 34 -1.35 -17.31 -5.43
C LEU A 34 -2.22 -18.56 -5.52
N TYR A 35 -2.60 -19.11 -4.37
CA TYR A 35 -3.34 -20.36 -4.21
C TYR A 35 -4.60 -20.11 -3.39
N PRO A 36 -5.69 -19.63 -4.04
CA PRO A 36 -6.95 -19.39 -3.34
C PRO A 36 -7.51 -20.71 -2.85
N ARG A 37 -7.65 -20.83 -1.54
CA ARG A 37 -8.22 -22.00 -0.86
C ARG A 37 -9.62 -21.68 -0.36
N ASP A 38 -10.44 -22.71 -0.23
CA ASP A 38 -11.73 -22.58 0.44
C ASP A 38 -11.50 -22.27 1.93
N PRO A 39 -12.22 -21.29 2.51
CA PRO A 39 -12.10 -20.89 3.92
C PRO A 39 -12.10 -22.05 4.92
N GLU A 40 -12.83 -23.13 4.64
CA GLU A 40 -12.90 -24.30 5.53
C GLU A 40 -11.57 -25.07 5.63
N PHE A 41 -10.70 -24.91 4.64
CA PHE A 41 -9.39 -25.59 4.56
C PHE A 41 -8.22 -24.68 4.90
N ILE A 42 -8.48 -23.44 5.33
CA ILE A 42 -7.45 -22.49 5.74
C ILE A 42 -7.25 -22.61 7.26
N PRO A 43 -6.06 -23.01 7.74
CA PRO A 43 -5.78 -22.99 9.17
C PRO A 43 -5.96 -21.60 9.76
N GLN A 44 -6.53 -21.51 10.97
CA GLN A 44 -6.83 -20.23 11.63
C GLN A 44 -5.63 -19.28 11.67
N TRP A 45 -4.43 -19.78 11.94
CA TRP A 45 -3.21 -18.99 11.99
C TRP A 45 -2.82 -18.36 10.64
N MET A 46 -3.18 -19.01 9.52
CA MET A 46 -2.94 -18.50 8.18
C MET A 46 -3.94 -17.41 7.82
N ALA A 47 -5.23 -17.65 8.13
CA ALA A 47 -6.28 -16.66 7.97
C ALA A 47 -5.98 -15.38 8.79
N ASP A 48 -5.57 -15.55 10.04
CA ASP A 48 -5.17 -14.45 10.91
C ASP A 48 -3.94 -13.70 10.38
N GLY A 49 -2.94 -14.43 9.85
CA GLY A 49 -1.76 -13.85 9.22
C GLY A 49 -2.12 -13.01 8.00
N ALA A 50 -2.94 -13.54 7.10
CA ALA A 50 -3.39 -12.82 5.91
C ALA A 50 -4.22 -11.57 6.27
N ALA A 51 -5.14 -11.70 7.23
CA ALA A 51 -5.93 -10.56 7.71
C ALA A 51 -5.08 -9.48 8.38
N GLN A 52 -4.02 -9.86 9.11
CA GLN A 52 -3.06 -8.90 9.67
C GLN A 52 -2.30 -8.15 8.57
N TRP A 53 -1.88 -8.84 7.52
CA TRP A 53 -1.19 -8.20 6.40
C TRP A 53 -2.10 -7.22 5.66
N ASP A 54 -3.35 -7.58 5.43
CA ASP A 54 -4.32 -6.71 4.77
C ASP A 54 -4.56 -5.41 5.55
N LYS A 55 -4.74 -5.51 6.88
CA LYS A 55 -4.81 -4.34 7.78
C LYS A 55 -3.56 -3.46 7.66
N ARG A 56 -2.37 -4.06 7.57
CA ARG A 56 -1.10 -3.33 7.40
C ARG A 56 -1.05 -2.62 6.05
N GLN A 57 -1.48 -3.27 4.96
CA GLN A 57 -1.53 -2.67 3.63
C GLN A 57 -2.53 -1.50 3.58
N ALA A 58 -3.71 -1.66 4.16
CA ALA A 58 -4.69 -0.58 4.28
C ALA A 58 -4.14 0.62 5.07
N ALA A 59 -3.42 0.38 6.18
CA ALA A 59 -2.77 1.43 6.94
C ALA A 59 -1.67 2.16 6.14
N LEU A 60 -0.84 1.42 5.41
CA LEU A 60 0.18 1.98 4.52
C LEU A 60 -0.44 2.80 3.38
N ALA A 61 -1.54 2.34 2.79
CA ALA A 61 -2.26 3.05 1.75
C ALA A 61 -2.79 4.41 2.27
N ARG A 62 -3.43 4.42 3.44
CA ARG A 62 -3.88 5.66 4.11
C ARG A 62 -2.72 6.61 4.41
N ARG A 63 -1.57 6.08 4.85
CA ARG A 63 -0.37 6.91 5.06
C ARG A 63 0.11 7.52 3.75
N ARG A 64 0.21 6.74 2.68
CA ARG A 64 0.63 7.22 1.35
C ARG A 64 -0.30 8.30 0.82
N GLU A 65 -1.61 8.15 1.01
CA GLU A 65 -2.60 9.16 0.64
C GLU A 65 -2.40 10.47 1.40
N ARG A 66 -2.25 10.41 2.74
CA ARG A 66 -1.92 11.61 3.54
C ARG A 66 -0.62 12.27 3.09
N ASP A 67 0.40 11.48 2.78
CA ASP A 67 1.69 11.99 2.32
C ASP A 67 1.59 12.65 0.94
N ARG A 68 0.73 12.13 0.05
CA ARG A 68 0.41 12.77 -1.24
C ARG A 68 -0.34 14.08 -1.03
N ALA A 69 -1.36 14.10 -0.16
CA ALA A 69 -2.12 15.30 0.16
C ALA A 69 -1.23 16.40 0.76
N ARG A 70 -0.32 16.04 1.69
CA ARG A 70 0.66 16.99 2.26
C ARG A 70 1.59 17.58 1.20
N ARG A 71 2.11 16.76 0.28
CA ARG A 71 2.96 17.24 -0.81
C ARG A 71 2.19 18.12 -1.80
N ALA A 72 0.94 17.76 -2.11
CA ALA A 72 0.07 18.55 -2.98
C ALA A 72 -0.24 19.92 -2.35
N ALA A 73 -0.60 19.95 -1.05
CA ALA A 73 -0.85 21.20 -0.33
C ALA A 73 0.39 22.10 -0.29
N LYS A 74 1.57 21.54 0.01
CA LYS A 74 2.83 22.29 0.00
C LYS A 74 3.15 22.85 -1.39
N LYS A 75 2.93 22.06 -2.44
CA LYS A 75 3.14 22.52 -3.83
C LYS A 75 2.15 23.61 -4.22
N ALA A 76 0.89 23.49 -3.80
CA ALA A 76 -0.15 24.50 -4.05
C ALA A 76 0.16 25.82 -3.33
N GLU A 77 0.62 25.76 -2.08
CA GLU A 77 1.07 26.94 -1.33
C GLU A 77 2.27 27.62 -2.01
N GLN A 78 3.26 26.86 -2.45
CA GLN A 78 4.40 27.39 -3.21
C GLN A 78 3.98 28.02 -4.54
N ALA A 79 3.06 27.39 -5.27
CA ALA A 79 2.53 27.94 -6.51
C ALA A 79 1.73 29.24 -6.26
N ALA A 80 0.95 29.30 -5.17
CA ALA A 80 0.24 30.51 -4.78
C ALA A 80 1.20 31.66 -4.42
N LYS A 81 2.26 31.37 -3.67
CA LYS A 81 3.32 32.35 -3.36
C LYS A 81 4.01 32.85 -4.63
N ALA A 82 4.42 31.95 -5.52
CA ALA A 82 5.02 32.34 -6.80
C ALA A 82 4.08 33.19 -7.68
N ALA A 83 2.78 32.90 -7.67
CA ALA A 83 1.79 33.71 -8.40
C ALA A 83 1.60 35.10 -7.78
N GLN A 84 1.62 35.21 -6.44
CA GLN A 84 1.58 36.50 -5.75
C GLN A 84 2.83 37.33 -6.04
N GLU A 85 4.02 36.74 -5.98
CA GLU A 85 5.29 37.41 -6.31
C GLU A 85 5.33 37.90 -7.76
N ALA A 86 4.80 37.11 -8.71
CA ALA A 86 4.69 37.54 -10.12
C ALA A 86 3.67 38.67 -10.33
N GLY A 87 2.55 38.67 -9.62
CA GLY A 87 1.54 39.73 -9.67
C GLY A 87 2.01 41.05 -9.04
N ASP A 88 2.75 40.97 -7.94
CA ASP A 88 3.35 42.14 -7.27
C ASP A 88 4.44 42.79 -8.13
N ALA A 89 5.31 41.97 -8.74
CA ALA A 89 6.32 42.44 -9.69
C ALA A 89 5.72 43.14 -10.92
N THR A 90 4.55 42.69 -11.39
CA THR A 90 3.87 43.30 -12.55
C THR A 90 3.19 44.63 -12.19
N THR A 91 2.73 44.79 -10.93
CA THR A 91 2.06 46.02 -10.47
C THR A 91 3.06 47.13 -10.12
N GLY A 92 4.28 46.78 -9.70
CA GLY A 92 5.36 47.75 -9.44
C GLY A 92 6.02 48.35 -10.69
N GLN A 93 5.78 47.78 -11.88
CA GLN A 93 6.35 48.25 -13.14
C GLN A 93 5.32 49.09 -13.92
N ALA A 94 4.85 50.19 -13.33
CA ALA A 94 4.17 51.24 -14.09
C ALA A 94 5.23 52.01 -14.93
N PRO A 95 5.16 52.00 -16.27
CA PRO A 95 6.05 52.81 -17.08
C PRO A 95 5.65 54.28 -16.94
N SER A 96 6.43 55.06 -16.19
CA SER A 96 6.39 56.52 -16.30
C SER A 96 6.81 56.89 -17.73
N ALA A 97 5.84 57.34 -18.53
CA ALA A 97 6.02 57.95 -19.84
C ALA A 97 5.63 59.43 -19.77
#